data_AF-S4PFS8-F1
#
_entry.id   AF-S4PFS8-F1
#
_cell.length_a   1.000
_cell.length_b   1.000
_cell.length_c   1.000
_cell.angle_alpha   90.00
_cell.angle_beta   90.00
_cell.angle_gamma   90.00
#
_symmetry.space_group_name_H-M   'P 1'
#
loop_
_entity.id
_entity.type
_entity.pdbx_description
1 polymer ?
#
loop_
_entity_poly.entity_id
_entity_poly.type
_entity_poly.pdbx_seq_one_letter_code
_entity_poly.pdbx_strand_id
1 'polypeptide(L)'
;MLVNSLMQKYPQVAARLFIGGMCVGVNPKINNMQPAYSEAKYPLVLVSDSGIRMREDTLLDMVQHMTENVAIVHQMPFAYDAEGFAAVYEKVYFGTAQARLYLGADFLGINCHVGMSSLIRRCALEEAGGLAAFGDFLAEDYFMAKAVVSRGWR
;
A
#
# COMPACT_ATOMS: atom_id res chain seq x y z
N MET A 1 3.99 24.07 -6.34
CA MET A 1 4.15 22.68 -5.84
C MET A 1 3.49 21.72 -6.82
N LEU A 2 4.17 20.64 -7.21
CA LEU A 2 3.75 19.66 -8.23
C LEU A 2 2.28 19.19 -8.06
N VAL A 3 1.88 18.82 -6.84
CA VAL A 3 0.53 18.32 -6.55
C VAL A 3 -0.56 19.35 -6.88
N ASN A 4 -0.39 20.61 -6.47
CA ASN A 4 -1.37 21.67 -6.76
C ASN A 4 -1.54 21.90 -8.27
N SER A 5 -0.45 21.83 -9.04
CA SER A 5 -0.51 21.96 -10.49
C SER A 5 -1.25 20.78 -11.15
N LEU A 6 -1.11 19.56 -10.61
CA LEU A 6 -1.88 18.40 -11.07
C LEU A 6 -3.37 18.53 -10.74
N MET A 7 -3.71 18.99 -9.53
CA MET A 7 -5.11 19.23 -9.15
C MET A 7 -5.79 20.26 -10.06
N GLN A 8 -5.07 21.33 -10.45
CA GLN A 8 -5.57 22.33 -11.40
C GLN A 8 -5.72 21.77 -12.82
N LYS A 9 -4.81 20.89 -13.24
CA LYS A 9 -4.83 20.26 -14.56
C LYS A 9 -5.96 19.22 -14.71
N TYR A 10 -6.36 18.57 -13.62
CA TYR A 10 -7.37 17.51 -13.60
C TYR A 10 -8.52 17.82 -12.62
N PRO A 11 -9.31 18.90 -12.84
CA PRO A 11 -10.32 19.37 -11.90
C PRO A 11 -11.50 18.40 -11.69
N GLN A 12 -11.72 17.48 -12.62
CA GLN A 12 -12.72 16.43 -12.54
C GLN A 12 -12.35 15.29 -11.58
N VAL A 13 -11.07 15.18 -11.21
CA VAL A 13 -10.59 14.17 -10.27
C VAL A 13 -10.74 14.72 -8.85
N ALA A 14 -11.52 14.05 -8.02
CA ALA A 14 -11.70 14.44 -6.62
C ALA A 14 -10.41 14.22 -5.81
N ALA A 15 -9.56 15.26 -5.76
CA ALA A 15 -8.28 15.25 -5.07
C ALA A 15 -8.24 16.24 -3.90
N ARG A 16 -7.52 15.88 -2.83
CA ARG A 16 -7.23 16.74 -1.68
C ARG A 16 -5.79 16.55 -1.25
N LEU A 17 -5.13 17.65 -0.89
CA LEU A 17 -3.77 17.64 -0.35
C LEU A 17 -3.82 17.91 1.16
N PHE A 18 -3.23 17.01 1.95
CA PHE A 18 -3.07 17.16 3.38
C PHE A 18 -1.60 17.46 3.69
N ILE A 19 -1.35 18.45 4.54
CA ILE A 19 0.00 18.87 4.96
C ILE A 19 0.03 18.89 6.48
N GLY A 20 1.11 18.38 7.08
CA GLY A 20 1.35 18.40 8.53
C GLY A 20 1.13 17.06 9.24
N GLY A 21 0.48 16.09 8.60
CA GLY A 21 0.21 14.77 9.20
C GLY A 21 -0.64 14.86 10.49
N MET A 22 -0.74 13.74 11.20
CA MET A 22 -1.30 13.63 12.55
C MET A 22 -0.38 12.76 13.40
N CYS A 23 -0.06 13.18 14.63
CA CYS A 23 0.74 12.37 15.53
C CYS A 23 -0.13 11.28 16.16
N VAL A 24 -0.03 10.06 15.64
CA VAL A 24 -0.75 8.87 16.14
C VAL A 24 0.17 7.73 16.58
N GLY A 25 1.48 7.87 16.37
CA GLY A 25 2.50 6.94 16.83
C GLY A 25 3.90 7.38 16.42
N VAL A 26 4.88 6.49 16.56
CA VAL A 26 6.29 6.77 16.18
C VAL A 26 6.57 6.64 14.68
N ASN A 27 5.70 5.97 13.92
CA ASN A 27 5.86 5.76 12.47
C ASN A 27 5.48 7.04 11.69
N PRO A 28 6.45 7.72 11.03
CA PRO A 28 6.18 8.93 10.28
C PRO A 28 5.30 8.71 9.05
N LYS A 29 5.32 7.51 8.45
CA LYS A 29 4.48 7.16 7.29
C LYS A 29 3.01 7.09 7.71
N ILE A 30 2.70 6.40 8.81
CA ILE A 30 1.34 6.37 9.37
C ILE A 30 0.88 7.77 9.74
N ASN A 31 1.72 8.54 10.43
CA ASN A 31 1.40 9.92 10.81
C ASN A 31 1.08 10.79 9.57
N ASN A 32 1.82 10.61 8.47
CA ASN A 32 1.59 11.32 7.22
C ASN A 32 0.26 10.92 6.53
N MET A 33 -0.11 9.63 6.56
CA MET A 33 -1.31 9.11 5.89
C MET A 33 -2.59 9.28 6.69
N GLN A 34 -2.50 9.40 8.01
CA GLN A 34 -3.66 9.42 8.91
C GLN A 34 -4.73 10.48 8.60
N PRO A 35 -4.39 11.75 8.24
CA PRO A 35 -5.40 12.73 7.85
C PRO A 35 -6.18 12.29 6.61
N ALA A 36 -5.48 11.76 5.59
CA ALA A 36 -6.07 11.30 4.35
C ALA A 36 -6.95 10.06 4.56
N TYR A 37 -6.53 9.15 5.45
CA TYR A 37 -7.33 7.99 5.85
C TYR A 37 -8.64 8.39 6.53
N SER A 38 -8.59 9.38 7.41
CA SER A 38 -9.78 9.86 8.15
C SER A 38 -10.82 10.47 7.21
N GLU A 39 -10.37 11.16 6.16
CA GLU A 39 -11.22 11.79 5.13
C GLU A 39 -11.56 10.86 3.94
N ALA A 40 -11.05 9.62 3.92
CA ALA A 40 -11.33 8.68 2.85
C ALA A 40 -12.83 8.37 2.80
N LYS A 41 -13.41 8.42 1.59
CA LYS A 41 -14.88 8.32 1.39
C LYS A 41 -15.36 6.92 1.02
N TYR A 42 -14.45 6.06 0.59
CA TYR A 42 -14.78 4.78 -0.03
C TYR A 42 -14.39 3.61 0.87
N PRO A 43 -15.04 2.44 0.71
CA PRO A 43 -14.77 1.25 1.52
C PRO A 43 -13.44 0.59 1.20
N LEU A 44 -12.84 0.87 0.04
CA LEU A 44 -11.51 0.41 -0.34
C LEU A 44 -10.52 1.57 -0.29
N VAL A 45 -9.38 1.35 0.35
CA VAL A 45 -8.31 2.34 0.54
C VAL A 45 -7.05 1.81 -0.12
N LEU A 46 -6.55 2.54 -1.12
CA LEU A 46 -5.25 2.27 -1.73
C LEU A 46 -4.18 3.09 -1.01
N VAL A 47 -3.13 2.42 -0.55
CA VAL A 47 -1.87 3.04 -0.15
C VAL A 47 -0.86 2.77 -1.25
N SER A 48 -0.27 3.83 -1.81
CA SER A 48 0.76 3.74 -2.85
C SER A 48 1.89 4.71 -2.53
N ASP A 49 3.12 4.19 -2.54
CA ASP A 49 4.30 5.02 -2.35
C ASP A 49 4.55 5.93 -3.56
N SER A 50 5.14 7.10 -3.33
CA SER A 50 5.38 8.12 -4.35
C SER A 50 6.39 7.70 -5.42
N GLY A 51 7.23 6.69 -5.14
CA GLY A 51 8.18 6.10 -6.08
C GLY A 51 7.60 5.02 -6.98
N ILE A 52 6.33 4.62 -6.77
CA ILE A 52 5.70 3.54 -7.52
C ILE A 52 5.00 4.07 -8.77
N ARG A 53 5.29 3.43 -9.91
CA ARG A 53 4.58 3.65 -11.15
C ARG A 53 3.50 2.59 -11.34
N MET A 54 2.25 3.00 -11.35
CA MET A 54 1.10 2.12 -11.65
C MET A 54 0.74 2.20 -13.14
N ARG A 55 0.30 1.08 -13.72
CA ARG A 55 -0.33 1.06 -15.05
C ARG A 55 -1.78 1.53 -14.94
N GLU A 56 -2.37 1.97 -16.05
CA GLU A 56 -3.74 2.53 -16.08
C GLU A 56 -4.81 1.54 -15.59
N ASP A 57 -4.60 0.25 -15.80
CA ASP A 57 -5.49 -0.85 -15.39
C ASP A 57 -5.15 -1.44 -14.02
N THR A 58 -4.11 -0.93 -13.34
CA THR A 58 -3.61 -1.55 -12.11
C THR A 58 -4.66 -1.57 -11.00
N LEU A 59 -5.37 -0.45 -10.80
CA LEU A 59 -6.39 -0.40 -9.76
C LEU A 59 -7.57 -1.33 -10.09
N LEU A 60 -7.92 -1.48 -11.36
CA LEU A 60 -8.96 -2.41 -11.80
C LEU A 60 -8.57 -3.85 -11.50
N ASP A 61 -7.34 -4.24 -11.83
CA ASP A 61 -6.78 -5.56 -11.53
C ASP A 61 -6.81 -5.85 -10.02
N MET A 62 -6.38 -4.91 -9.18
CA MET A 62 -6.42 -5.08 -7.72
C MET A 62 -7.85 -5.25 -7.18
N VAL A 63 -8.80 -4.48 -7.71
CA VAL A 63 -10.23 -4.59 -7.32
C VAL A 63 -10.83 -5.92 -7.76
N GLN A 64 -10.45 -6.45 -8.93
CA GLN A 64 -10.93 -7.76 -9.41
C GLN A 64 -10.52 -8.92 -8.50
N HIS A 65 -9.41 -8.78 -7.77
CA HIS A 65 -8.94 -9.76 -6.79
C HIS A 65 -9.54 -9.57 -5.39
N MET A 66 -10.36 -8.53 -5.19
CA MET A 66 -10.97 -8.19 -3.90
C MET A 66 -12.31 -8.95 -3.70
N THR A 67 -12.23 -10.27 -3.47
CA THR A 67 -13.41 -11.10 -3.17
C THR A 67 -14.01 -10.78 -1.79
N GLU A 68 -15.18 -11.33 -1.47
CA GLU A 68 -15.92 -11.03 -0.23
C GLU A 68 -15.12 -11.27 1.05
N ASN A 69 -14.23 -12.25 1.04
CA ASN A 69 -13.38 -12.64 2.18
C ASN A 69 -11.94 -12.08 2.10
N VAL A 70 -11.61 -11.31 1.07
CA VAL A 70 -10.28 -10.68 0.94
C VAL A 70 -10.34 -9.27 1.55
N ALA A 71 -9.40 -9.00 2.45
CA ALA A 71 -9.22 -7.70 3.09
C ALA A 71 -8.06 -6.91 2.48
N ILE A 72 -7.03 -7.58 1.97
CA ILE A 72 -5.85 -6.91 1.42
C ILE A 72 -5.47 -7.56 0.09
N VAL A 73 -5.30 -6.71 -0.93
CA VAL A 73 -4.66 -7.07 -2.18
C VAL A 73 -3.42 -6.21 -2.32
N HIS A 74 -2.25 -6.81 -2.45
CA HIS A 74 -1.00 -6.10 -2.68
C HIS A 74 -0.34 -6.61 -3.96
N GLN A 75 0.59 -5.83 -4.51
CA GLN A 75 1.27 -6.17 -5.76
C GLN A 75 2.71 -6.57 -5.51
N MET A 76 3.23 -7.47 -6.34
CA MET A 76 4.66 -7.72 -6.37
C MET A 76 5.37 -6.51 -6.96
N PRO A 77 6.28 -5.84 -6.23
CA PRO A 77 7.08 -4.76 -6.77
C PRO A 77 8.02 -5.27 -7.86
N PHE A 78 8.25 -4.45 -8.87
CA PHE A 78 9.28 -4.70 -9.88
C PHE A 78 10.00 -3.40 -10.20
N ALA A 79 11.31 -3.49 -10.47
CA ALA A 79 12.11 -2.31 -10.80
C ALA A 79 12.01 -2.00 -12.30
N TYR A 80 11.84 -0.72 -12.63
CA TYR A 80 11.90 -0.26 -14.01
C TYR A 80 13.34 -0.26 -14.54
N ASP A 81 13.50 -0.30 -15.85
CA ASP A 81 14.80 -0.29 -16.50
C ASP A 81 15.47 1.07 -16.30
N ALA A 82 16.63 1.07 -15.65
CA ALA A 82 17.45 2.24 -15.43
C ALA A 82 18.94 1.89 -15.56
N GLU A 83 19.75 2.90 -15.83
CA GLU A 83 21.19 2.74 -16.07
C GLU A 83 21.99 2.73 -14.76
N GLY A 84 23.15 2.06 -14.80
CA GLY A 84 24.10 2.01 -13.69
C GLY A 84 23.99 0.76 -12.83
N PHE A 85 25.06 0.49 -12.08
CA PHE A 85 25.20 -0.73 -11.29
C PHE A 85 24.08 -0.92 -10.26
N ALA A 86 23.71 0.13 -9.52
CA ALA A 86 22.68 0.06 -8.50
C ALA A 86 21.31 -0.31 -9.09
N ALA A 87 20.92 0.31 -10.19
CA ALA A 87 19.66 0.01 -10.88
C ALA A 87 19.61 -1.43 -11.40
N VAL A 88 20.70 -1.91 -12.00
CA VAL A 88 20.80 -3.30 -12.46
C VAL A 88 20.73 -4.27 -11.28
N TYR A 89 21.41 -3.97 -10.18
CA TYR A 89 21.38 -4.78 -8.96
C TYR A 89 19.95 -4.87 -8.38
N GLU A 90 19.27 -3.74 -8.22
CA GLU A 90 17.88 -3.70 -7.74
C GLU A 90 16.96 -4.51 -8.66
N LYS A 91 17.06 -4.30 -9.98
CA LYS A 91 16.25 -5.05 -10.95
C LYS A 91 16.47 -6.55 -10.87
N VAL A 92 17.72 -7.01 -10.75
CA VAL A 92 18.03 -8.43 -10.58
C VAL A 92 17.49 -8.95 -9.25
N TYR A 93 17.63 -8.20 -8.16
CA TYR A 93 17.14 -8.60 -6.85
C TYR A 93 15.62 -8.72 -6.80
N PHE A 94 14.89 -7.66 -7.16
CA PHE A 94 13.43 -7.61 -7.20
C PHE A 94 12.88 -8.64 -8.18
N GLY A 95 13.47 -8.76 -9.37
CA GLY A 95 13.02 -9.68 -10.41
C GLY A 95 13.36 -11.15 -10.18
N THR A 96 14.23 -11.49 -9.22
CA THR A 96 14.65 -12.88 -9.00
C THR A 96 14.54 -13.33 -7.55
N ALA A 97 15.45 -12.90 -6.67
CA ALA A 97 15.54 -13.39 -5.31
C ALA A 97 14.29 -13.04 -4.51
N GLN A 98 13.90 -11.77 -4.55
CA GLN A 98 12.75 -11.29 -3.79
C GLN A 98 11.43 -11.81 -4.37
N ALA A 99 11.21 -11.73 -5.69
CA ALA A 99 10.02 -12.31 -6.32
C ALA A 99 9.84 -13.82 -6.01
N ARG A 100 10.91 -14.62 -6.09
CA ARG A 100 10.82 -16.07 -5.79
C ARG A 100 10.46 -16.34 -4.34
N LEU A 101 11.11 -15.64 -3.39
CA LEU A 101 10.82 -15.80 -1.97
C LEU A 101 9.40 -15.38 -1.64
N TYR A 102 8.95 -14.27 -2.22
CA TYR A 102 7.64 -13.69 -1.95
C TYR A 102 6.51 -14.55 -2.53
N LEU A 103 6.65 -15.05 -3.77
CA LEU A 103 5.69 -16.01 -4.34
C LEU A 103 5.67 -17.33 -3.56
N GLY A 104 6.84 -17.81 -3.11
CA GLY A 104 6.93 -19.01 -2.28
C GLY A 104 6.27 -18.84 -0.91
N ALA A 105 6.45 -17.67 -0.28
CA ALA A 105 5.81 -17.33 0.98
C ALA A 105 4.29 -17.24 0.83
N ASP A 106 3.79 -16.54 -0.20
CA ASP A 106 2.36 -16.46 -0.52
C ASP A 106 1.75 -17.86 -0.76
N PHE A 107 2.42 -18.70 -1.54
CA PHE A 107 2.00 -20.09 -1.78
C PHE A 107 1.90 -20.91 -0.49
N LEU A 108 2.78 -20.66 0.47
CA LEU A 108 2.79 -21.33 1.78
C LEU A 108 1.89 -20.65 2.83
N GLY A 109 1.19 -19.56 2.47
CA GLY A 109 0.36 -18.78 3.41
C GLY A 109 1.18 -18.04 4.47
N ILE A 110 2.47 -17.78 4.21
CA ILE A 110 3.34 -17.02 5.09
C ILE A 110 3.13 -15.54 4.78
N ASN A 111 2.72 -14.75 5.78
CA ASN A 111 2.62 -13.30 5.64
C ASN A 111 4.01 -12.70 5.33
N CYS A 112 4.18 -12.21 4.12
CA CYS A 112 5.36 -11.50 3.66
C CYS A 112 5.01 -10.11 3.09
N HIS A 113 3.88 -9.53 3.51
CA HIS A 113 3.36 -8.29 2.94
C HIS A 113 4.39 -7.15 3.02
N VAL A 114 4.69 -6.54 1.86
CA VAL A 114 5.53 -5.34 1.74
C VAL A 114 4.74 -4.24 1.02
N GLY A 115 4.45 -3.16 1.74
CA GLY A 115 3.43 -2.15 1.47
C GLY A 115 3.92 -0.98 0.63
N MET A 116 4.32 -1.30 -0.60
CA MET A 116 4.57 -0.30 -1.65
C MET A 116 3.29 0.08 -2.41
N SER A 117 2.39 -0.88 -2.61
CA SER A 117 1.09 -0.71 -3.27
C SER A 117 0.11 -1.74 -2.71
N SER A 118 -0.81 -1.27 -1.86
CA SER A 118 -1.73 -2.13 -1.11
C SER A 118 -3.14 -1.55 -1.11
N LEU A 119 -4.09 -2.32 -1.64
CA LEU A 119 -5.52 -2.03 -1.60
C LEU A 119 -6.13 -2.77 -0.42
N ILE A 120 -6.75 -2.02 0.49
CA ILE A 120 -7.22 -2.53 1.78
C ILE A 120 -8.72 -2.26 1.92
N ARG A 121 -9.45 -3.25 2.42
CA ARG A 121 -10.84 -3.09 2.84
C ARG A 121 -10.87 -2.33 4.16
N ARG A 122 -11.47 -1.15 4.15
CA ARG A 122 -11.52 -0.26 5.31
C ARG A 122 -12.13 -0.94 6.53
N CYS A 123 -13.25 -1.64 6.40
CA CYS A 123 -13.88 -2.29 7.56
C CYS A 123 -12.95 -3.29 8.26
N ALA A 124 -12.19 -4.09 7.51
CA ALA A 124 -11.22 -5.03 8.08
C ALA A 124 -10.09 -4.29 8.82
N LEU A 125 -9.68 -3.12 8.32
CA LEU A 125 -8.69 -2.29 8.99
C LEU A 125 -9.25 -1.64 10.28
N GLU A 126 -10.50 -1.17 10.24
CA GLU A 126 -11.19 -0.58 11.40
C GLU A 126 -11.43 -1.65 12.50
N GLU A 127 -11.73 -2.90 12.14
CA GLU A 127 -11.76 -4.06 13.07
C GLU A 127 -10.42 -4.29 13.79
N ALA A 128 -9.32 -3.85 13.17
CA ALA A 128 -7.97 -3.89 13.73
C ALA A 128 -7.57 -2.62 14.50
N GLY A 129 -8.49 -1.65 14.67
CA GLY A 129 -8.24 -0.37 15.34
C GLY A 129 -7.90 0.78 14.38
N GLY A 130 -8.15 0.59 13.08
CA GLY A 130 -7.89 1.58 12.04
C GLY A 130 -6.40 1.74 11.72
N LEU A 131 -6.07 2.70 10.86
CA LEU A 131 -4.67 2.93 10.45
C LEU A 131 -3.78 3.35 11.64
N ALA A 132 -4.32 4.10 12.59
CA ALA A 132 -3.60 4.59 13.77
C ALA A 132 -3.08 3.46 14.67
N ALA A 133 -3.75 2.29 14.70
CA ALA A 133 -3.31 1.14 15.50
C ALA A 133 -1.93 0.60 15.07
N PHE A 134 -1.47 0.95 13.86
CA PHE A 134 -0.19 0.54 13.32
C PHE A 134 0.89 1.62 13.44
N GLY A 135 0.59 2.74 14.12
CA GLY A 135 1.51 3.86 14.31
C GLY A 135 2.78 3.53 15.08
N ASP A 136 2.80 2.45 15.87
CA ASP A 136 3.98 2.05 16.65
C ASP A 136 4.91 1.08 15.93
N PHE A 137 4.53 0.61 14.74
CA PHE A 137 5.31 -0.36 13.96
C PHE A 137 5.99 0.31 12.78
N LEU A 138 7.28 0.05 12.59
CA LEU A 138 8.01 0.48 11.40
C LEU A 138 7.60 -0.30 10.13
N ALA A 139 7.23 -1.57 10.30
CA ALA A 139 6.73 -2.45 9.23
C ALA A 139 5.19 -2.50 9.27
N GLU A 140 4.54 -1.34 9.11
CA GLU A 140 3.10 -1.20 9.30
C GLU A 140 2.30 -2.17 8.41
N ASP A 141 2.77 -2.37 7.19
CA ASP A 141 2.26 -3.27 6.17
C ASP A 141 2.15 -4.72 6.64
N TYR A 142 3.24 -5.26 7.19
CA TYR A 142 3.31 -6.61 7.71
C TYR A 142 2.33 -6.78 8.88
N PHE A 143 2.29 -5.82 9.81
CA PHE A 143 1.41 -5.88 10.97
C PHE A 143 -0.06 -5.70 10.59
N MET A 144 -0.36 -4.87 9.59
CA MET A 144 -1.70 -4.75 9.01
C MET A 144 -2.17 -6.09 8.44
N ALA A 145 -1.34 -6.73 7.59
CA ALA A 145 -1.66 -8.06 7.04
C ALA A 145 -1.83 -9.11 8.14
N LYS A 146 -0.95 -9.11 9.14
CA LYS A 146 -1.04 -10.04 10.27
C LYS A 146 -2.33 -9.85 11.06
N ALA A 147 -2.75 -8.61 11.29
CA ALA A 147 -3.92 -8.28 12.08
C ALA A 147 -5.25 -8.61 11.38
N VAL A 148 -5.32 -8.46 10.05
CA VAL A 148 -6.51 -8.86 9.28
C VAL A 148 -6.60 -10.38 9.18
N VAL A 149 -5.47 -11.07 8.92
CA VAL A 149 -5.43 -12.53 8.83
C VAL A 149 -5.81 -13.17 10.16
N SER A 150 -5.36 -12.63 11.29
CA SER A 150 -5.75 -13.14 12.61
C SER A 150 -7.24 -12.99 12.94
N ARG A 151 -7.99 -12.23 12.13
CA ARG A 151 -9.45 -12.02 12.25
C ARG A 151 -10.25 -12.85 11.24
N GLY A 152 -9.59 -13.72 10.46
CA GLY A 152 -10.24 -14.59 9.49
C GLY A 152 -10.39 -14.01 8.09
N TRP A 153 -9.82 -12.83 7.84
CA TRP A 153 -9.70 -12.28 6.49
C TRP A 153 -8.57 -12.97 5.71
N ARG A 154 -8.69 -12.95 4.39
CA ARG A 154 -7.61 -13.29 3.47
C ARG A 154 -6.83 -12.06 3.03
#